data_AF-A0AAV4W699-F1
#
_entry.id   AF-A0AAV4W699-F1
#
_cell.length_a   1.000
_cell.length_b   1.000
_cell.length_c   1.000
_cell.angle_alpha   90.00
_cell.angle_beta   90.00
_cell.angle_gamma   90.00
#
_symmetry.space_group_name_H-M   'P 1'
#
loop_
_entity.id
_entity.type
_entity.pdbx_description
1 polymer ?
#
loop_
_entity_poly.entity_id
_entity_poly.type
_entity_poly.pdbx_seq_one_letter_code
_entity_poly.pdbx_strand_id
1 'polypeptide(L)'
;EGFSSEVDLRMIKGEDIKDIPTSYVIGGFAPHEFIVIGTYVDKNILAGFQYKVRKNLTDEYLFDGKAQHLETVGLGYGKRLTFEGDSLNENDNYFWSDSRVHGYGFTFQAISSNAVFRIQDTTTKQDIGRIIINSPSVSPDVEISTVVQDGGKIEKRVAVHFSCDVILSSSCTQQNVFVEDVVAKGEAVMVRGGATSNARVVKIVLDEFIMERCILLPEE
;
A
#
# COMPACT_ATOMS: atom_id res chain seq x y z
N GLU A 1 -3.82 -30.15 11.81
CA GLU A 1 -2.84 -30.42 10.74
C GLU A 1 -2.66 -29.15 9.93
N GLY A 2 -1.49 -28.55 9.71
CA GLY A 2 -0.19 -28.65 10.35
C GLY A 2 0.45 -27.26 10.21
N PHE A 3 0.87 -26.66 11.33
CA PHE A 3 1.73 -25.47 11.31
C PHE A 3 3.15 -25.94 11.63
N SER A 4 3.91 -26.23 10.58
CA SER A 4 5.35 -26.43 10.65
C SER A 4 6.01 -25.53 9.61
N SER A 5 5.99 -24.23 9.89
CA SER A 5 7.07 -23.34 9.49
C SER A 5 7.82 -23.00 10.78
N GLU A 6 9.15 -23.13 10.77
CA GLU A 6 9.99 -22.50 11.79
C GLU A 6 9.51 -21.05 11.94
N VAL A 7 9.01 -20.71 13.13
CA VAL A 7 8.66 -19.32 13.41
C VAL A 7 9.98 -18.57 13.44
N ASP A 8 10.26 -17.81 12.39
CA ASP A 8 11.42 -16.91 12.36
C ASP A 8 11.23 -15.89 13.47
N LEU A 9 11.92 -16.14 14.60
CA LEU A 9 11.87 -15.30 15.77
C LEU A 9 12.95 -14.23 15.62
N ARG A 10 12.52 -12.98 15.59
CA ARG A 10 13.42 -11.82 15.57
C ARG A 10 13.13 -10.87 16.72
N MET A 11 14.16 -10.17 17.18
CA MET A 11 14.01 -9.10 18.16
C MET A 11 13.88 -7.77 17.43
N ILE A 12 12.89 -6.97 17.81
CA ILE A 12 12.74 -5.58 17.39
C ILE A 12 12.78 -4.68 18.61
N LYS A 13 13.30 -3.46 18.44
CA LYS A 13 13.42 -2.50 19.52
C LYS A 13 12.90 -1.14 19.10
N GLY A 14 12.23 -0.46 20.03
CA GLY A 14 11.76 0.91 19.78
C GLY A 14 12.91 1.90 19.60
N GLU A 15 14.07 1.67 20.21
CA GLU A 15 15.26 2.52 20.02
C GLU A 15 15.74 2.58 18.56
N ASP A 16 15.55 1.49 17.80
CA ASP A 16 15.96 1.40 16.38
C ASP A 16 15.16 2.35 15.47
N ILE A 17 13.96 2.75 15.92
CA ILE A 17 13.07 3.69 15.24
C ILE A 17 12.96 5.03 15.99
N LYS A 18 13.85 5.29 16.97
CA LYS A 18 13.85 6.48 17.84
C LYS A 18 12.54 6.67 18.63
N ASP A 19 11.91 5.57 18.99
CA ASP A 19 10.71 5.52 19.83
C ASP A 19 11.08 5.08 21.27
N ILE A 20 10.08 4.84 22.12
CA ILE A 20 10.24 4.35 23.49
C ILE A 20 11.10 3.08 23.49
N PRO A 21 12.12 2.95 24.37
CA PRO A 21 13.12 1.86 24.34
C PRO A 21 12.57 0.53 24.89
N THR A 22 11.50 0.01 24.28
CA THR A 22 10.97 -1.33 24.52
C THR A 22 11.61 -2.34 23.56
N SER A 23 11.52 -3.62 23.90
CA SER A 23 12.00 -4.71 23.05
C SER A 23 10.96 -5.82 22.99
N TYR A 24 10.74 -6.36 21.80
CA TYR A 24 9.78 -7.43 21.55
C TYR A 24 10.45 -8.56 20.79
N VAL A 25 10.22 -9.79 21.24
CA VAL A 25 10.50 -10.99 20.44
C VAL A 25 9.25 -11.26 19.62
N ILE A 26 9.40 -11.26 18.30
CA ILE A 26 8.29 -11.34 17.36
C ILE A 26 8.46 -12.51 16.40
N GLY A 27 7.35 -13.04 15.90
CA GLY A 27 7.28 -14.06 14.87
C GLY A 27 5.89 -14.11 14.25
N GLY A 28 5.72 -14.86 13.15
CA GLY A 28 4.43 -15.03 12.47
C GLY A 28 4.01 -13.91 11.52
N PHE A 29 4.90 -12.95 11.26
CA PHE A 29 4.71 -11.88 10.27
C PHE A 29 5.18 -12.34 8.90
N ALA A 30 4.45 -11.97 7.85
CA ALA A 30 4.90 -12.17 6.48
C ALA A 30 6.03 -11.19 6.13
N PRO A 31 6.94 -11.52 5.18
CA PRO A 31 8.09 -10.67 4.87
C PRO A 31 7.76 -9.24 4.41
N HIS A 32 6.57 -9.04 3.83
CA HIS A 32 6.10 -7.75 3.31
C HIS A 32 5.33 -6.92 4.35
N GLU A 33 5.07 -7.47 5.53
CA GLU A 33 4.27 -6.80 6.55
C GLU A 33 5.11 -5.88 7.43
N PHE A 34 4.59 -4.68 7.65
CA PHE A 34 5.06 -3.79 8.70
C PHE A 34 4.47 -4.18 10.05
N ILE A 35 5.23 -4.01 11.12
CA ILE A 35 4.86 -4.53 12.45
C ILE A 35 4.31 -3.42 13.33
N VAL A 36 3.21 -3.73 14.03
CA VAL A 36 2.66 -2.93 15.11
C VAL A 36 2.47 -3.80 16.36
N ILE A 37 3.16 -3.48 17.46
CA ILE A 37 3.06 -4.22 18.72
C ILE A 37 3.43 -3.36 19.93
N GLY A 38 2.53 -3.29 20.91
CA GLY A 38 2.79 -2.56 22.15
C GLY A 38 3.07 -1.09 21.86
N THR A 39 4.29 -0.63 22.16
CA THR A 39 4.71 0.74 21.82
C THR A 39 5.40 0.86 20.46
N TYR A 40 5.77 -0.25 19.83
CA TYR A 40 6.47 -0.27 18.55
C TYR A 40 5.47 -0.15 17.39
N VAL A 41 5.66 0.85 16.55
CA VAL A 41 5.01 0.98 15.24
C VAL A 41 6.11 1.17 14.21
N ASP A 42 6.17 0.28 13.21
CA ASP A 42 7.17 0.37 12.18
C ASP A 42 7.22 1.77 11.55
N LYS A 43 8.43 2.33 11.40
CA LYS A 43 8.66 3.70 10.90
C LYS A 43 8.10 3.94 9.49
N ASN A 44 7.88 2.88 8.71
CA ASN A 44 7.35 2.98 7.36
C ASN A 44 5.82 3.03 7.33
N ILE A 45 5.14 2.78 8.45
CA ILE A 45 3.71 2.99 8.62
C ILE A 45 3.47 4.50 8.80
N LEU A 46 3.03 5.13 7.72
CA LEU A 46 2.81 6.56 7.62
C LEU A 46 1.35 6.87 7.33
N ALA A 47 0.82 7.89 7.99
CA ALA A 47 -0.52 8.41 7.74
C ALA A 47 -0.66 8.96 6.31
N GLY A 48 -1.87 8.85 5.77
CA GLY A 48 -2.25 9.16 4.40
C GLY A 48 -2.14 7.98 3.43
N PHE A 49 -1.50 6.87 3.81
CA PHE A 49 -1.34 5.68 2.96
C PHE A 49 -2.32 4.56 3.34
N GLN A 50 -2.57 3.63 2.42
CA GLN A 50 -3.51 2.53 2.63
C GLN A 50 -2.80 1.26 3.13
N TYR A 51 -3.43 0.58 4.08
CA TYR A 51 -2.94 -0.69 4.62
C TYR A 51 -4.07 -1.68 4.87
N LYS A 52 -3.83 -2.96 4.60
CA LYS A 52 -4.60 -4.07 5.18
C LYS A 52 -3.99 -4.41 6.54
N VAL A 53 -4.84 -4.63 7.53
CA VAL A 53 -4.39 -4.91 8.91
C VAL A 53 -4.75 -6.33 9.30
N ARG A 54 -3.75 -7.21 9.32
CA ARG A 54 -3.88 -8.59 9.80
C ARG A 54 -3.63 -8.67 11.28
N LYS A 55 -4.44 -9.43 11.99
CA LYS A 55 -4.16 -9.82 13.38
C LYS A 55 -3.06 -10.89 13.36
N ASN A 56 -1.92 -10.64 13.99
CA ASN A 56 -0.80 -11.57 13.93
C ASN A 56 -1.19 -12.96 14.50
N LEU A 57 -0.55 -14.01 13.97
CA LEU A 57 -0.81 -15.44 14.22
C LEU A 57 -2.22 -15.93 13.88
N THR A 58 -2.97 -15.16 13.09
CA THR A 58 -4.28 -15.55 12.54
C THR A 58 -4.41 -15.11 11.10
N ASP A 59 -5.42 -15.65 10.42
CA ASP A 59 -5.85 -15.21 9.08
C ASP A 59 -6.91 -14.10 9.14
N GLU A 60 -7.30 -13.67 10.34
CA GLU A 60 -8.26 -12.59 10.54
C GLU A 60 -7.66 -11.21 10.23
N TYR A 61 -8.43 -10.40 9.51
CA TYR A 61 -8.11 -9.00 9.26
C TYR A 61 -9.10 -8.08 9.97
N LEU A 62 -8.65 -6.86 10.30
CA LEU A 62 -9.56 -5.77 10.63
C LEU A 62 -10.18 -5.20 9.35
N PHE A 63 -11.25 -4.42 9.50
CA PHE A 63 -11.92 -3.69 8.41
C PHE A 63 -12.33 -4.58 7.23
N ASP A 64 -12.85 -5.78 7.53
CA ASP A 64 -13.26 -6.78 6.54
C ASP A 64 -12.15 -7.18 5.54
N GLY A 65 -10.88 -7.04 5.92
CA GLY A 65 -9.74 -7.31 5.04
C GLY A 65 -9.52 -6.27 3.94
N LYS A 66 -10.25 -5.14 3.98
CA LYS A 66 -10.05 -4.02 3.06
C LYS A 66 -8.84 -3.20 3.48
N ALA A 67 -8.12 -2.69 2.48
CA ALA A 67 -7.11 -1.69 2.74
C ALA A 67 -7.80 -0.35 2.96
N GLN A 68 -7.45 0.32 4.05
CA GLN A 68 -8.03 1.62 4.43
C GLN A 68 -6.91 2.65 4.58
N HIS A 69 -7.18 3.91 4.25
CA HIS A 69 -6.25 5.01 4.53
C HIS A 69 -6.05 5.15 6.03
N LEU A 70 -4.79 5.11 6.49
CA LEU A 70 -4.44 5.44 7.86
C LEU A 70 -4.48 6.96 8.02
N GLU A 71 -5.39 7.48 8.83
CA GLU A 71 -5.53 8.92 9.06
C GLU A 71 -4.51 9.42 10.07
N THR A 72 -4.34 8.70 11.18
CA THR A 72 -3.44 9.12 12.27
C THR A 72 -2.80 7.95 12.99
N VAL A 73 -1.57 8.17 13.48
CA VAL A 73 -0.93 7.36 14.50
C VAL A 73 -0.81 8.23 15.75
N GLY A 74 -1.57 7.88 16.79
CA GLY A 74 -1.64 8.62 18.03
C GLY A 74 -0.30 8.64 18.77
N LEU A 75 -0.09 9.72 19.52
CA LEU A 75 1.03 9.86 20.44
C LEU A 75 0.73 9.08 21.73
N GLY A 76 1.75 8.45 22.32
CA GLY A 76 1.63 7.71 23.59
C GLY A 76 2.35 6.36 23.60
N TYR A 77 2.19 5.63 24.71
CA TYR A 77 2.71 4.28 24.87
C TYR A 77 1.92 3.30 23.99
N GLY A 78 0.63 3.08 24.29
CA GLY A 78 -0.29 2.49 23.33
C GLY A 78 -0.64 3.55 22.28
N LYS A 79 -0.18 3.38 21.05
CA LYS A 79 -0.53 4.27 19.94
C LYS A 79 -1.91 3.89 19.40
N ARG A 80 -2.83 4.87 19.34
CA ARG A 80 -4.13 4.71 18.65
C ARG A 80 -3.92 4.87 17.15
N LEU A 81 -4.23 3.84 16.37
CA LEU A 81 -4.20 3.89 14.91
C LEU A 81 -5.63 4.10 14.43
N THR A 82 -5.87 5.22 13.76
CA THR A 82 -7.20 5.58 13.23
C THR A 82 -7.14 5.53 11.71
N PHE A 83 -8.06 4.79 11.13
CA PHE A 83 -8.23 4.63 9.69
C PHE A 83 -9.48 5.37 9.21
N GLU A 84 -9.57 5.58 7.90
CA GLU A 84 -10.76 6.17 7.29
C GLU A 84 -12.02 5.38 7.65
N GLY A 85 -13.06 6.10 8.04
CA GLY A 85 -14.37 5.56 8.40
C GLY A 85 -15.44 5.95 7.40
N ASP A 86 -16.57 5.25 7.44
CA ASP A 86 -17.71 5.54 6.56
C ASP A 86 -18.42 6.86 6.93
N SER A 87 -18.22 7.35 8.15
CA SER A 87 -18.81 8.56 8.68
C SER A 87 -17.74 9.48 9.30
N LEU A 88 -17.82 10.77 8.96
CA LEU A 88 -16.95 11.80 9.54
C LEU A 88 -17.24 12.06 11.03
N ASN A 89 -18.46 11.78 11.49
CA ASN A 89 -18.89 12.10 12.86
C ASN A 89 -18.78 10.89 13.81
N GLU A 90 -18.81 9.68 13.28
CA GLU A 90 -18.81 8.43 14.03
C GLU A 90 -17.85 7.47 13.34
N ASN A 91 -16.54 7.58 13.67
CA ASN A 91 -15.51 6.72 13.12
C ASN A 91 -15.03 5.70 14.17
N ASP A 92 -15.50 4.46 14.01
CA ASP A 92 -15.09 3.32 14.83
C ASP A 92 -13.92 2.53 14.22
N ASN A 93 -13.37 2.98 13.09
CA ASN A 93 -12.23 2.35 12.42
C ASN A 93 -10.90 2.72 13.10
N TYR A 94 -10.76 2.40 14.38
CA TYR A 94 -9.53 2.59 15.12
C TYR A 94 -9.24 1.42 16.06
N PHE A 95 -7.97 1.28 16.44
CA PHE A 95 -7.55 0.34 17.48
C PHE A 95 -6.27 0.83 18.15
N TRP A 96 -5.87 0.19 19.24
CA TRP A 96 -4.62 0.48 19.93
C TRP A 96 -3.56 -0.57 19.61
N SER A 97 -2.34 -0.13 19.36
CA SER A 97 -1.17 -0.99 19.05
C SER A 97 -0.84 -2.05 20.11
N ASP A 98 -1.31 -1.86 21.35
CA ASP A 98 -1.17 -2.77 22.49
C ASP A 98 -2.43 -3.60 22.78
N SER A 99 -3.50 -3.48 21.98
CA SER A 99 -4.74 -4.25 22.16
C SER A 99 -4.55 -5.75 21.94
N ARG A 100 -3.44 -6.18 21.34
CA ARG A 100 -3.13 -7.59 21.06
C ARG A 100 -1.69 -7.92 21.41
N VAL A 101 -1.53 -8.96 22.22
CA VAL A 101 -0.20 -9.43 22.71
C VAL A 101 0.76 -9.78 21.57
N HIS A 102 0.24 -10.35 20.48
CA HIS A 102 1.06 -10.73 19.32
C HIS A 102 1.18 -9.63 18.25
N GLY A 103 0.52 -8.49 18.45
CA GLY A 103 0.55 -7.37 17.51
C GLY A 103 -0.27 -7.58 16.23
N TYR A 104 0.00 -6.71 15.25
CA TYR A 104 -0.69 -6.61 13.96
C TYR A 104 0.33 -6.50 12.81
N GLY A 105 0.04 -7.19 11.73
CA GLY A 105 0.80 -7.12 10.47
C GLY A 105 0.10 -6.17 9.50
N PHE A 106 0.83 -5.20 8.98
CA PHE A 106 0.33 -4.19 8.05
C PHE A 106 0.85 -4.49 6.65
N THR A 107 -0.03 -4.83 5.73
CA THR A 107 0.29 -4.95 4.30
C THR A 107 -0.02 -3.63 3.61
N PHE A 108 1.00 -2.98 3.06
CA PHE A 108 0.84 -1.76 2.27
C PHE A 108 0.00 -2.04 1.00
N GLN A 109 -0.81 -1.07 0.57
CA GLN A 109 -1.50 -1.12 -0.72
C GLN A 109 -1.32 0.21 -1.46
N ALA A 110 -0.68 0.16 -2.63
CA ALA A 110 -0.42 1.32 -3.48
C ALA A 110 -1.61 1.67 -4.38
N ILE A 111 -2.28 0.64 -4.90
CA ILE A 111 -3.30 0.75 -5.95
C ILE A 111 -4.65 0.29 -5.37
N SER A 112 -5.74 0.93 -5.78
CA SER A 112 -7.10 0.55 -5.41
C SER A 112 -7.80 -0.19 -6.55
N SER A 113 -8.71 -1.10 -6.22
CA SER A 113 -9.65 -1.67 -7.20
C SER A 113 -10.44 -0.56 -7.90
N ASN A 114 -10.74 -0.78 -9.18
CA ASN A 114 -11.42 0.17 -10.07
C ASN A 114 -10.69 1.49 -10.31
N ALA A 115 -9.45 1.65 -9.84
CA ALA A 115 -8.63 2.79 -10.23
C ALA A 115 -8.41 2.77 -11.75
N VAL A 116 -8.46 3.95 -12.37
CA VAL A 116 -8.27 4.10 -13.80
C VAL A 116 -7.00 4.90 -14.06
N PHE A 117 -6.17 4.39 -14.96
CA PHE A 117 -4.93 5.05 -15.36
C PHE A 117 -4.88 5.22 -16.87
N ARG A 118 -4.42 6.38 -17.32
CA ARG A 118 -4.09 6.66 -18.70
C ARG A 118 -2.75 6.03 -19.04
N ILE A 119 -2.65 5.42 -20.21
CA ILE A 119 -1.41 4.87 -20.75
C ILE A 119 -0.77 5.96 -21.61
N GLN A 120 0.43 6.39 -21.24
CA GLN A 120 1.20 7.37 -22.01
C GLN A 120 2.44 6.73 -22.61
N ASP A 121 2.63 6.93 -23.92
CA ASP A 121 3.88 6.60 -24.60
C ASP A 121 4.99 7.57 -24.17
N THR A 122 6.08 7.04 -23.62
CA THR A 122 7.18 7.86 -23.11
C THR A 122 8.01 8.54 -24.21
N THR A 123 7.96 8.03 -25.45
CA THR A 123 8.65 8.57 -26.63
C THR A 123 7.87 9.73 -27.23
N THR A 124 6.58 9.52 -27.52
CA THR A 124 5.73 10.52 -28.20
C THR A 124 5.01 11.47 -27.25
N LYS A 125 4.92 11.11 -25.96
CA LYS A 125 4.12 11.79 -24.93
C LYS A 125 2.62 11.83 -25.21
N GLN A 126 2.15 10.97 -26.13
CA GLN A 126 0.73 10.85 -26.42
C GLN A 126 0.08 9.83 -25.50
N ASP A 127 -1.17 10.12 -25.12
CA ASP A 127 -2.02 9.17 -24.44
C ASP A 127 -2.56 8.18 -25.50
N ILE A 128 -2.39 6.89 -25.25
CA ILE A 128 -2.63 5.82 -26.22
C ILE A 128 -3.68 4.81 -25.75
N GLY A 129 -4.23 5.02 -24.55
CA GLY A 129 -5.22 4.16 -23.97
C GLY A 129 -5.40 4.39 -22.48
N ARG A 130 -6.08 3.45 -21.83
CA ARG A 130 -6.29 3.40 -20.38
C ARG A 130 -6.29 1.98 -19.88
N ILE A 131 -6.07 1.83 -18.58
CA ILE A 131 -6.30 0.58 -17.86
C ILE A 131 -7.30 0.79 -16.73
N ILE A 132 -8.03 -0.26 -16.39
CA ILE A 132 -8.95 -0.30 -15.24
C ILE A 132 -8.48 -1.44 -14.33
N ILE A 133 -8.22 -1.15 -13.06
CA ILE A 133 -7.70 -2.13 -12.12
C ILE A 133 -8.81 -3.09 -11.67
N ASN A 134 -8.61 -4.39 -11.91
CA ASN A 134 -9.50 -5.45 -11.45
C ASN A 134 -9.08 -5.89 -10.05
N SER A 135 -7.83 -6.37 -9.93
CA SER A 135 -7.21 -6.77 -8.67
C SER A 135 -5.96 -5.94 -8.39
N PRO A 136 -5.92 -5.13 -7.32
CA PRO A 136 -4.81 -4.23 -7.05
C PRO A 136 -3.52 -4.93 -6.60
N SER A 137 -3.61 -6.20 -6.17
CA SER A 137 -2.49 -6.94 -5.59
C SER A 137 -2.62 -8.44 -5.90
N VAL A 138 -2.11 -8.87 -7.06
CA VAL A 138 -1.88 -10.28 -7.41
C VAL A 138 -0.81 -10.89 -6.50
N SER A 139 0.19 -10.10 -6.11
CA SER A 139 1.07 -10.38 -4.97
C SER A 139 1.21 -9.13 -4.11
N PRO A 140 1.56 -9.25 -2.82
CA PRO A 140 1.67 -8.11 -1.92
C PRO A 140 2.61 -7.04 -2.45
N ASP A 141 2.21 -5.78 -2.30
CA ASP A 141 3.04 -4.63 -2.62
C ASP A 141 4.26 -4.58 -1.70
N VAL A 142 5.43 -4.28 -2.27
CA VAL A 142 6.70 -4.23 -1.53
C VAL A 142 7.27 -2.83 -1.60
N GLU A 143 7.49 -2.21 -0.44
CA GLU A 143 8.15 -0.91 -0.37
C GLU A 143 9.61 -1.01 -0.85
N ILE A 144 9.95 -0.20 -1.86
CA ILE A 144 11.32 -0.04 -2.37
C ILE A 144 12.03 1.07 -1.60
N SER A 145 11.36 2.21 -1.42
CA SER A 145 11.93 3.34 -0.68
C SER A 145 10.86 4.31 -0.18
N THR A 146 11.18 4.99 0.91
CA THR A 146 10.40 6.10 1.46
C THR A 146 11.30 7.33 1.61
N VAL A 147 10.87 8.47 1.08
CA VAL A 147 11.54 9.77 1.25
C VAL A 147 10.56 10.76 1.85
N VAL A 148 10.89 11.27 3.03
CA VAL A 148 10.16 12.37 3.68
C VAL A 148 10.91 13.67 3.41
N GLN A 149 10.24 14.61 2.75
CA GLN A 149 10.78 15.92 2.38
C GLN A 149 10.34 17.00 3.38
N ASP A 150 11.01 18.16 3.32
CA ASP A 150 10.62 19.34 4.08
C ASP A 150 9.16 19.74 3.77
N GLY A 151 8.44 20.17 4.80
CA GLY A 151 7.00 20.45 4.71
C GLY A 151 6.09 19.22 4.83
N GLY A 152 6.64 18.04 5.12
CA GLY A 152 5.86 16.83 5.40
C GLY A 152 5.36 16.08 4.17
N LYS A 153 5.84 16.46 2.98
CA LYS A 153 5.61 15.72 1.74
C LYS A 153 6.33 14.36 1.82
N ILE A 154 5.66 13.31 1.41
CA ILE A 154 6.21 11.95 1.41
C ILE A 154 6.13 11.38 -0.01
N GLU A 155 7.24 10.84 -0.49
CA GLU A 155 7.29 10.02 -1.70
C GLU A 155 7.61 8.58 -1.29
N LYS A 156 6.77 7.63 -1.69
CA LYS A 156 7.05 6.19 -1.58
C LYS A 156 7.18 5.59 -2.96
N ARG A 157 8.18 4.74 -3.15
CA ARG A 157 8.34 3.88 -4.33
C ARG A 157 8.03 2.45 -3.93
N VAL A 158 7.20 1.80 -4.73
CA VAL A 158 6.58 0.54 -4.35
C VAL A 158 6.57 -0.38 -5.55
N ALA A 159 7.08 -1.60 -5.39
CA ALA A 159 6.93 -2.65 -6.38
C ALA A 159 5.48 -3.16 -6.30
N VAL A 160 4.78 -3.09 -7.42
CA VAL A 160 3.37 -3.45 -7.54
C VAL A 160 3.19 -4.60 -8.53
N HIS A 161 2.18 -5.43 -8.27
CA HIS A 161 1.79 -6.54 -9.13
C HIS A 161 0.28 -6.70 -9.10
N PHE A 162 -0.39 -6.35 -10.20
CA PHE A 162 -1.84 -6.20 -10.25
C PHE A 162 -2.42 -6.80 -11.53
N SER A 163 -3.74 -6.97 -11.57
CA SER A 163 -4.48 -7.30 -12.80
C SER A 163 -5.40 -6.16 -13.23
N CYS A 164 -5.55 -5.99 -14.54
CA CYS A 164 -6.31 -4.89 -15.12
C CYS A 164 -6.89 -5.24 -16.49
N ASP A 165 -7.95 -4.54 -16.87
CA ASP A 165 -8.43 -4.48 -18.24
C ASP A 165 -7.78 -3.31 -18.98
N VAL A 166 -7.44 -3.50 -20.25
CA VAL A 166 -6.71 -2.54 -21.07
C VAL A 166 -7.57 -2.12 -22.25
N ILE A 167 -7.71 -0.80 -22.44
CA ILE A 167 -8.42 -0.20 -23.58
C ILE A 167 -7.40 0.66 -24.35
N LEU A 168 -6.95 0.19 -25.51
CA LEU A 168 -6.03 0.92 -26.39
C LEU A 168 -6.82 1.68 -27.46
N SER A 169 -6.47 2.95 -27.67
CA SER A 169 -7.05 3.78 -28.73
C SER A 169 -6.11 3.81 -29.94
N SER A 170 -6.50 3.19 -31.05
CA SER A 170 -5.76 3.29 -32.30
C SER A 170 -6.15 4.57 -33.05
N SER A 171 -5.21 5.51 -33.16
CA SER A 171 -5.40 6.75 -33.93
C SER A 171 -5.61 6.50 -35.43
N CYS A 172 -5.11 5.38 -35.96
CA CYS A 172 -5.17 5.08 -37.40
C CYS A 172 -6.46 4.38 -37.82
N THR A 173 -7.12 3.63 -36.92
CA THR A 173 -8.30 2.81 -37.27
C THR A 173 -9.59 3.26 -36.58
N GLN A 174 -9.55 4.22 -35.66
CA GLN A 174 -10.67 4.61 -34.79
C GLN A 174 -11.31 3.41 -34.05
N GLN A 175 -10.59 2.30 -33.94
CA GLN A 175 -11.02 1.11 -33.22
C GLN A 175 -10.30 1.06 -31.88
N ASN A 176 -11.07 0.74 -30.84
CA ASN A 176 -10.52 0.42 -29.54
C ASN A 176 -10.19 -1.07 -29.50
N VAL A 177 -8.98 -1.39 -29.07
CA VAL A 177 -8.59 -2.77 -28.74
C VAL A 177 -8.81 -2.96 -27.25
N PHE A 178 -9.57 -3.97 -26.89
CA PHE A 178 -9.85 -4.33 -25.51
C PHE A 178 -9.15 -5.64 -25.17
N VAL A 179 -8.41 -5.65 -24.06
CA VAL A 179 -7.71 -6.82 -23.54
C VAL A 179 -8.04 -6.96 -22.07
N GLU A 180 -8.73 -8.04 -21.70
CA GLU A 180 -9.15 -8.31 -20.32
C GLU A 180 -8.05 -9.05 -19.53
N ASP A 181 -8.12 -8.93 -18.20
CA ASP A 181 -7.34 -9.74 -17.25
C ASP A 181 -5.82 -9.76 -17.49
N VAL A 182 -5.29 -8.61 -17.87
CA VAL A 182 -3.85 -8.42 -18.06
C VAL A 182 -3.17 -8.31 -16.70
N VAL A 183 -2.19 -9.17 -16.46
CA VAL A 183 -1.34 -9.09 -15.26
C VAL A 183 -0.13 -8.21 -15.57
N ALA A 184 0.12 -7.22 -14.72
CA ALA A 184 1.20 -6.26 -14.90
C ALA A 184 2.03 -6.11 -13.62
N LYS A 185 3.33 -5.86 -13.81
CA LYS A 185 4.28 -5.54 -12.74
C LYS A 185 4.98 -4.22 -13.02
N GLY A 186 5.36 -3.53 -11.97
CA GLY A 186 6.14 -2.31 -12.11
C GLY A 186 6.43 -1.60 -10.80
N GLU A 187 6.93 -0.37 -10.93
CA GLU A 187 7.19 0.53 -9.83
C GLU A 187 6.14 1.65 -9.80
N ALA A 188 5.30 1.66 -8.77
CA ALA A 188 4.40 2.75 -8.47
C ALA A 188 5.11 3.83 -7.63
N VAL A 189 4.91 5.09 -8.01
CA VAL A 189 5.34 6.24 -7.22
C VAL A 189 4.11 6.85 -6.56
N MET A 190 4.09 6.82 -5.24
CA MET A 190 3.04 7.38 -4.38
C MET A 190 3.52 8.69 -3.78
N VAL A 191 2.70 9.73 -3.86
CA VAL A 191 3.00 11.02 -3.23
C VAL A 191 1.89 11.42 -2.29
N ARG A 192 2.30 11.79 -1.08
CA ARG A 192 1.48 12.47 -0.09
C ARG A 192 1.95 13.92 0.01
N GLY A 193 1.08 14.88 -0.27
CA GLY A 193 1.44 16.30 -0.36
C GLY A 193 1.81 16.92 0.99
N GLY A 194 0.96 16.74 2.01
CA GLY A 194 1.14 17.29 3.36
C GLY A 194 0.61 16.36 4.45
N ALA A 195 0.71 16.80 5.71
CA ALA A 195 0.43 15.95 6.87
C ALA A 195 -1.00 15.37 6.92
N THR A 196 -1.97 16.09 6.39
CA THR A 196 -3.40 15.72 6.40
C THR A 196 -3.91 15.22 5.04
N SER A 197 -3.05 15.12 4.03
CA SER A 197 -3.48 14.65 2.71
C SER A 197 -3.36 13.13 2.62
N ASN A 198 -4.28 12.50 1.88
CA ASN A 198 -4.10 11.12 1.45
C ASN A 198 -3.03 11.05 0.34
N ALA A 199 -2.26 9.97 0.37
CA ALA A 199 -1.30 9.64 -0.66
C ALA A 199 -2.05 9.17 -1.91
N ARG A 200 -1.50 9.50 -3.08
CA ARG A 200 -2.02 9.06 -4.38
C ARG A 200 -0.90 8.56 -5.26
N VAL A 201 -1.22 7.63 -6.16
CA VAL A 201 -0.33 7.23 -7.25
C VAL A 201 -0.14 8.43 -8.17
N VAL A 202 1.10 8.81 -8.48
CA VAL A 202 1.40 9.87 -9.46
C VAL A 202 1.89 9.30 -10.78
N LYS A 203 2.49 8.11 -10.76
CA LYS A 203 2.85 7.33 -11.95
C LYS A 203 3.12 5.88 -11.59
N ILE A 204 3.00 4.99 -12.56
CA ILE A 204 3.49 3.61 -12.50
C ILE A 204 4.37 3.38 -13.73
N VAL A 205 5.59 2.90 -13.51
CA VAL A 205 6.51 2.47 -14.57
C VAL A 205 6.42 0.95 -14.65
N LEU A 206 6.02 0.42 -15.81
CA LEU A 206 5.82 -1.02 -15.98
C LEU A 206 7.11 -1.70 -16.44
N ASP A 207 7.38 -2.89 -15.90
CA ASP A 207 8.56 -3.69 -16.26
C ASP A 207 8.31 -4.49 -17.55
N GLU A 208 7.19 -5.24 -17.55
CA GLU A 208 6.71 -6.07 -18.66
C GLU A 208 5.21 -5.79 -18.83
N PHE A 209 4.86 -5.17 -19.95
CA PHE A 209 3.47 -4.87 -20.31
C PHE A 209 3.24 -5.14 -21.79
N ILE A 210 1.97 -5.20 -22.21
CA ILE A 210 1.58 -5.41 -23.61
C ILE A 210 2.30 -4.44 -24.56
N MET A 211 2.68 -3.27 -24.05
CA MET A 211 3.43 -2.26 -24.77
C MET A 211 4.72 -1.89 -24.04
N GLU A 212 5.81 -1.78 -24.80
CA GLU A 212 7.05 -1.23 -24.30
C GLU A 212 6.98 0.30 -24.18
N ARG A 213 7.84 0.86 -23.31
CA ARG A 213 8.06 2.31 -23.18
C ARG A 213 6.78 3.09 -22.81
N CYS A 214 5.90 2.48 -22.03
CA CYS A 214 4.71 3.13 -21.51
C CYS A 214 4.85 3.42 -20.02
N ILE A 215 4.17 4.47 -19.58
CA ILE A 215 3.91 4.73 -18.16
C ILE A 215 2.40 4.86 -17.95
N LEU A 216 1.97 4.51 -16.75
CA LEU A 216 0.60 4.74 -16.31
C LEU A 216 0.55 6.02 -15.51
N LEU A 217 -0.39 6.90 -15.83
CA LEU A 217 -0.65 8.15 -15.13
C LEU A 217 -2.09 8.12 -14.61
N PRO A 218 -2.37 8.65 -13.42
CA PRO A 218 -3.74 8.72 -12.93
C PRO A 218 -4.62 9.50 -13.92
N GLU A 219 -5.83 9.01 -14.13
CA GLU A 219 -6.90 9.80 -14.75
C GLU A 219 -7.36 10.85 -13.71
N GLU A 220 -7.56 12.09 -14.15
CA GLU A 220 -7.96 13.20 -13.27
C GLU A 220 -9.43 13.11 -12.85
#